data_AF-A0A1G1F2N5-F1
#
_entry.id   AF-A0A1G1F2N5-F1
#
_cell.length_a   1.000
_cell.length_b   1.000
_cell.length_c   1.000
_cell.angle_alpha   90.00
_cell.angle_beta   90.00
_cell.angle_gamma   90.00
#
_symmetry.space_group_name_H-M   'P 1'
#
loop_
_entity.id
_entity.type
_entity.pdbx_description
1 polymer ?
#
loop_
_entity_poly.entity_id
_entity_poly.type
_entity_poly.pdbx_seq_one_letter_code
_entity_poly.pdbx_strand_id
1 'polypeptide(L)' 'MKSAAINSTTVEMLHKIEAIEKEVKGLKLTVLKKLTSNGKKVIKLKGIIKGVDITDEDITSVKKTLYSRIGI' A
#
# COMPACT_ATOMS: atom_id res chain seq x y z
N MET A 1 38.20 23.95 -13.25
CA MET A 1 36.85 24.49 -12.94
C MET A 1 35.68 23.69 -13.55
N LYS A 2 35.89 22.48 -14.12
CA LYS A 2 34.82 21.69 -14.76
C LYS A 2 34.12 20.65 -13.86
N SER A 3 34.66 20.35 -12.68
CA SER A 3 34.16 19.27 -11.82
C SER A 3 33.00 19.66 -10.90
N ALA A 4 32.85 20.94 -10.54
CA ALA A 4 31.78 21.41 -9.66
C ALA A 4 30.38 21.44 -10.33
N ALA A 5 30.32 21.69 -11.65
CA ALA A 5 29.05 21.78 -12.38
C ALA A 5 28.38 20.40 -12.63
N ILE A 6 29.15 19.31 -12.58
CA ILE A 6 28.64 17.95 -12.79
C ILE A 6 27.80 17.49 -11.58
N ASN A 7 28.23 17.88 -10.37
CA ASN A 7 27.56 17.50 -9.13
C ASN A 7 26.18 18.17 -8.98
N SER A 8 26.03 19.43 -9.41
CA SER A 8 24.73 20.12 -9.32
C SER A 8 23.69 19.50 -10.26
N THR A 9 24.08 19.16 -11.50
CA THR A 9 23.17 18.54 -12.47
C THR A 9 22.73 17.14 -12.03
N THR A 10 23.62 16.34 -11.45
CA THR A 10 23.26 15.03 -10.91
C THR A 10 22.30 15.14 -9.73
N VAL A 11 22.53 16.09 -8.81
CA VAL A 11 21.64 16.33 -7.65
C VAL A 11 20.26 16.81 -8.10
N GLU A 12 20.18 17.72 -9.07
CA GLU A 12 18.90 18.15 -9.66
C GLU A 12 18.15 16.99 -10.33
N MET A 13 18.85 16.10 -11.02
CA MET A 13 18.25 14.92 -11.64
C MET A 13 17.70 13.95 -10.59
N LEU A 14 18.43 13.72 -9.50
CA LEU A 14 17.97 12.89 -8.38
C LEU A 14 16.70 13.46 -7.73
N HIS A 15 16.64 14.77 -7.50
CA HIS A 15 15.44 15.41 -6.97
C HIS A 15 14.23 15.29 -7.91
N LYS A 16 14.45 15.38 -9.23
CA LYS A 16 13.38 15.15 -10.22
C LYS A 16 12.88 13.70 -10.18
N ILE A 17 13.78 12.73 -10.05
CA ILE A 17 13.41 11.32 -9.89
C ILE A 17 12.58 11.11 -8.62
N GLU A 18 13.00 11.68 -7.49
CA GLU A 18 12.26 11.60 -6.22
C GLU A 18 10.85 12.21 -6.33
N ALA A 19 10.71 13.34 -7.04
CA ALA A 19 9.41 13.96 -7.29
C ALA A 19 8.49 13.04 -8.12
N ILE A 20 9.02 12.44 -9.19
CA ILE A 20 8.29 11.47 -10.03
C ILE A 20 7.84 10.27 -9.19
N GLU A 21 8.71 9.72 -8.34
CA GLU A 21 8.35 8.59 -7.46
C GLU A 21 7.21 8.93 -6.50
N LYS A 22 7.23 10.14 -5.92
CA LYS A 22 6.14 10.63 -5.06
C LYS A 22 4.83 10.75 -5.83
N GLU A 23 4.86 11.29 -7.06
CA GLU A 23 3.68 11.39 -7.92
C GLU A 23 3.12 10.02 -8.31
N VAL A 24 3.98 9.09 -8.73
CA VAL A 24 3.58 7.71 -9.07
C VAL A 24 2.97 7.00 -7.86
N LYS A 25 3.52 7.19 -6.65
CA LYS A 25 2.95 6.66 -5.42
C LYS A 25 1.56 7.25 -5.14
N GLY A 26 1.38 8.55 -5.34
CA GLY A 26 0.09 9.24 -5.23
C GLY A 26 -0.94 8.71 -6.22
N LEU A 27 -0.53 8.48 -7.48
CA LEU A 27 -1.37 7.89 -8.52
C LEU A 27 -1.81 6.46 -8.15
N LYS A 28 -0.87 5.62 -7.71
CA LYS A 28 -1.17 4.25 -7.24
C LYS A 28 -2.21 4.25 -6.12
N LEU A 29 -2.05 5.11 -5.12
CA LEU A 29 -3.02 5.24 -4.02
C LEU A 29 -4.38 5.75 -4.50
N THR A 30 -4.40 6.67 -5.47
CA THR A 30 -5.63 7.21 -6.04
C THR A 30 -6.40 6.13 -6.81
N VAL A 31 -5.70 5.33 -7.63
CA VAL A 31 -6.28 4.19 -8.34
C VAL A 31 -6.79 3.15 -7.34
N LEU A 32 -5.99 2.79 -6.34
CA LEU A 32 -6.42 1.86 -5.29
C LEU A 32 -7.67 2.35 -4.57
N LYS A 33 -7.74 3.62 -4.15
CA LYS A 33 -8.93 4.19 -3.51
C LYS A 33 -10.17 4.07 -4.39
N LYS A 34 -10.06 4.33 -5.70
CA LYS A 34 -11.15 4.18 -6.68
C LYS A 34 -11.57 2.73 -6.90
N LEU A 35 -10.63 1.78 -6.88
CA LEU A 35 -10.91 0.35 -7.04
C LEU A 35 -11.46 -0.28 -5.75
N THR A 36 -10.98 0.17 -4.59
CA THR A 36 -11.38 -0.33 -3.27
C THR A 36 -12.64 0.34 -2.75
N SER A 37 -13.16 1.39 -3.39
CA SER A 37 -14.41 2.06 -3.02
C SER A 37 -15.67 1.25 -3.35
N ASN A 38 -15.59 -0.09 -3.35
CA ASN A 38 -16.74 -0.85 -2.85
C ASN A 38 -16.99 -0.28 -1.46
N GLY A 39 -18.14 0.36 -1.19
CA GLY A 39 -18.45 1.14 0.02
C GLY A 39 -18.32 0.41 1.38
N LYS A 40 -17.66 -0.74 1.40
CA LYS A 40 -17.17 -1.49 2.55
C LYS A 40 -15.91 -0.82 3.08
N LYS A 41 -16.06 -0.20 4.26
CA LYS A 41 -14.95 0.29 5.10
C LYS A 41 -13.84 -0.77 5.12
N VAL A 42 -12.58 -0.38 4.89
CA VAL A 42 -11.42 -1.26 5.12
C VAL A 42 -11.38 -1.57 6.61
N ILE A 43 -12.10 -2.61 7.00
CA ILE A 43 -12.04 -3.18 8.33
C ILE A 43 -10.70 -3.90 8.40
N LYS A 44 -9.74 -3.28 9.08
CA LYS A 44 -8.59 -4.05 9.56
C LYS A 44 -9.19 -5.20 10.38
N LEU A 45 -8.87 -6.44 10.02
CA LEU A 45 -9.06 -7.63 10.86
C LEU A 45 -8.11 -7.57 12.09
N LYS A 46 -8.07 -6.40 12.73
CA LYS A 46 -7.48 -6.19 14.05
C LYS A 46 -8.65 -5.95 15.00
N GLY A 47 -9.59 -6.90 15.06
CA GLY A 47 -10.47 -7.05 16.21
C GLY A 47 -9.56 -7.53 17.34
N ILE A 48 -9.18 -6.69 18.31
CA ILE A 48 -9.92 -6.50 19.57
C ILE A 48 -10.35 -7.84 20.18
N ILE A 49 -9.43 -8.79 20.33
CA ILE A 49 -9.52 -9.78 21.41
C ILE A 49 -8.20 -9.69 22.16
N LYS A 50 -8.21 -8.99 23.31
CA LYS A 50 -7.03 -8.96 24.20
C LYS A 50 -6.91 -10.33 24.85
N GLY A 51 -5.74 -10.96 24.76
CA GLY A 51 -5.45 -12.23 25.43
C GLY A 51 -5.77 -13.50 24.63
N VAL A 52 -6.06 -13.38 23.33
CA VAL A 52 -6.16 -14.55 22.43
C VAL A 52 -5.07 -14.41 21.37
N ASP A 53 -4.25 -15.45 21.25
CA ASP A 53 -3.28 -15.55 20.17
C ASP A 53 -3.99 -16.06 18.92
N ILE A 54 -3.83 -15.34 17.80
CA ILE A 54 -4.48 -15.72 16.55
C ILE A 54 -3.49 -16.58 15.78
N THR A 55 -3.83 -17.85 15.58
CA THR A 55 -2.98 -18.79 14.84
C THR A 55 -3.24 -18.73 13.33
N ASP A 56 -2.30 -19.28 12.55
CA ASP A 56 -2.46 -19.39 11.09
C ASP A 56 -3.64 -20.30 10.69
N GLU A 57 -3.99 -21.25 11.53
CA GLU A 57 -5.14 -22.15 11.36
C GLU A 57 -6.46 -21.38 11.50
N ASP A 58 -6.56 -20.49 12.48
CA ASP A 58 -7.71 -19.58 12.66
C ASP A 58 -7.90 -18.69 11.42
N ILE A 59 -6.80 -18.12 10.91
CA ILE A 59 -6.81 -17.29 9.70
C ILE A 59 -7.28 -18.10 8.49
N THR A 60 -6.77 -19.32 8.33
CA THR A 60 -7.08 -20.18 7.18
C THR A 60 -8.54 -20.63 7.19
N SER A 61 -9.07 -21.00 8.36
CA SER A 61 -10.48 -21.35 8.57
C SER A 61 -11.41 -20.18 8.22
N VAL A 62 -11.07 -18.97 8.71
CA VAL A 62 -11.87 -17.77 8.42
C VAL A 62 -11.80 -17.39 6.94
N LYS A 63 -10.62 -17.44 6.30
CA LYS A 63 -10.49 -17.16 4.86
C LYS A 63 -11.47 -17.99 4.02
N LYS A 64 -11.55 -19.30 4.27
CA LYS A 64 -12.45 -20.20 3.53
C LYS A 64 -13.92 -19.75 3.61
N THR A 65 -14.38 -19.35 4.79
CA THR A 65 -15.78 -18.92 5.03
C THR A 65 -16.06 -17.48 4.60
N LEU A 66 -15.04 -16.61 4.66
CA LEU A 66 -15.15 -15.21 4.26
C LEU A 66 -15.24 -15.08 2.74
N TYR A 67 -14.38 -15.82 2.01
CA TYR A 67 -14.35 -15.80 0.56
C TYR A 67 -15.50 -16.60 -0.08
N SER A 68 -16.03 -17.63 0.58
CA SER A 68 -17.19 -18.37 0.06
C SER A 68 -18.49 -17.55 0.02
N ARG A 69 -18.56 -16.43 0.77
CA ARG A 69 -19.72 -15.52 0.78
C ARG A 69 -19.59 -14.36 -0.21
N ILE A 70 -18.40 -14.18 -0.78
CA ILE A 70 -18.15 -13.22 -1.86
C ILE A 70 -18.28 -14.04 -3.14
N GLY A 71 -19.52 -14.22 -3.62
CA GLY A 71 -19.80 -15.00 -4.84
C GLY A 71 -19.11 -14.38 -6.06
N ILE A 72 -17.91 -14.89 -6.36
CA ILE A 72 -17.26 -14.82 -7.66
C ILE A 72 -17.27 -16.25 -8.20
#